data_AF-A0A2V4DIB8-F1
#
_entry.id   AF-A0A2V4DIB8-F1
#
_cell.length_a   1.000
_cell.length_b   1.000
_cell.length_c   1.000
_cell.angle_alpha   90.00
_cell.angle_beta   90.00
_cell.angle_gamma   90.00
#
_symmetry.space_group_name_H-M   'P 1'
#
loop_
_entity.id
_entity.type
_entity.pdbx_description
1 polymer ?
#
loop_
_entity_poly.entity_id
_entity_poly.type
_entity_poly.pdbx_seq_one_letter_code
_entity_poly.pdbx_strand_id
1 'polypeptide(L)'
;SIELLNNGTMVDYLYSSGAPTIRMLPLGTTEYTRENPANISWTQASPTSNRETMYQLEYSWGRGLWLPIGGLTNSTSKILDFGTLPGSAMQGADSKFRVRATNGFDTYYSESTSFSLPNQAPKLKLETSGALGLQSRWAEIGGTNTPITITQGESFSIKSKVSDDDWQPVNENGFSSVLKRNGETVWADGGNNNWRAPNRVVSWPGESSCVAGTEPTLQRHLLNCVFTFPNQDILPGEMTPGAYVFEMTYVDAGGASVTETVSFNIIDPGHITKGVLDEYRRNLVTTDSDVDLSMDELRYYVELERAARGDKDALSDAEIDKLREFYGISNSRASELNI
;
A
#
# COMPACT_ATOMS: atom_id res chain seq x y z
N SER A 1 46.63 22.91 28.17
CA SER A 1 46.02 22.58 29.47
C SER A 1 44.87 23.53 29.74
N ILE A 2 43.98 23.19 30.66
CA ILE A 2 43.01 24.09 31.29
C ILE A 2 43.34 24.08 32.78
N GLU A 3 43.48 25.25 33.39
CA GLU A 3 43.84 25.40 34.80
C GLU A 3 42.71 26.13 35.52
N LEU A 4 42.34 25.63 36.70
CA LEU A 4 41.43 26.29 37.62
C LEU A 4 42.25 26.95 38.72
N LEU A 5 42.13 28.26 38.85
CA LEU A 5 42.87 29.05 39.82
C LEU A 5 41.91 29.59 40.90
N ASN A 6 42.33 29.55 42.15
CA ASN A 6 41.70 30.26 43.27
C ASN A 6 42.72 31.23 43.88
N ASN A 7 42.46 32.54 43.80
CA ASN A 7 43.37 33.60 44.26
C ASN A 7 44.82 33.45 43.71
N GLY A 8 44.96 33.09 42.43
CA GLY A 8 46.27 32.91 41.79
C GLY A 8 46.98 31.59 42.13
N THR A 9 46.40 30.74 42.97
CA THR A 9 46.91 29.38 43.26
C THR A 9 46.14 28.37 42.43
N MET A 10 46.85 27.46 41.75
CA MET A 10 46.23 26.37 41.00
C MET A 10 45.57 25.37 41.95
N VAL A 11 44.27 25.14 41.78
CA VAL A 11 43.48 24.20 42.58
C VAL A 11 43.06 22.96 41.81
N ASP A 12 43.00 23.04 40.48
CA ASP A 12 42.79 21.91 39.59
C ASP A 12 43.42 22.21 38.22
N TYR A 13 43.80 21.18 37.48
CA TYR A 13 44.29 21.34 36.11
C TYR A 13 44.00 20.09 35.29
N LEU A 14 43.72 20.33 34.01
CA LEU A 14 43.51 19.31 33.01
C LEU A 14 44.53 19.51 31.91
N TYR A 15 45.19 18.43 31.50
CA TYR A 15 46.14 18.51 30.41
C TYR A 15 45.96 17.34 29.45
N SER A 16 46.36 17.57 28.20
CA SER A 16 46.55 16.52 27.22
C SER A 16 47.96 16.65 26.64
N SER A 17 48.64 15.52 26.49
CA SER A 17 49.90 15.37 25.77
C SER A 17 49.69 14.89 24.32
N GLY A 18 48.44 14.74 23.89
CA GLY A 18 48.06 14.40 22.52
C GLY A 18 46.84 13.46 22.42
N ALA A 19 46.52 13.07 21.19
CA ALA A 19 45.39 12.18 20.93
C ALA A 19 45.65 10.76 21.47
N PRO A 20 44.69 10.15 22.20
CA PRO A 20 44.82 8.77 22.65
C PRO A 20 44.89 7.84 21.44
N THR A 21 45.82 6.89 21.40
CA THR A 21 45.92 5.95 20.27
C THR A 21 45.27 4.62 20.62
N ILE A 22 44.46 4.09 19.69
CA ILE A 22 43.73 2.82 19.81
C ILE A 22 43.74 2.07 18.49
N ARG A 23 43.45 0.77 18.54
CA ARG A 23 43.28 -0.08 17.37
C ARG A 23 42.06 -0.97 17.52
N MET A 24 41.14 -0.90 16.55
CA MET A 24 40.10 -1.92 16.38
C MET A 24 40.75 -3.27 16.12
N LEU A 25 40.31 -4.30 16.86
CA LEU A 25 40.75 -5.66 16.58
C LEU A 25 40.12 -6.13 15.26
N PRO A 26 40.81 -7.01 14.50
CA PRO A 26 40.26 -7.55 13.25
C PRO A 26 38.90 -8.23 13.50
N LEU A 27 37.98 -8.02 12.57
CA LEU A 27 36.74 -8.79 12.55
C LEU A 27 37.09 -10.24 12.16
N GLY A 28 36.44 -11.21 12.81
CA GLY A 28 36.69 -12.64 12.54
C GLY A 28 36.12 -13.13 11.20
N THR A 29 35.33 -12.30 10.52
CA THR A 29 34.66 -12.60 9.24
C THR A 29 34.44 -11.31 8.45
N THR A 30 34.28 -11.45 7.14
CA THR A 30 33.87 -10.37 6.22
C THR A 30 32.37 -10.40 5.94
N GLU A 31 31.65 -11.41 6.44
CA GLU A 31 30.22 -11.58 6.24
C GLU A 31 29.56 -11.92 7.58
N TYR A 32 28.54 -11.15 7.95
CA TYR A 32 27.78 -11.38 9.17
C TYR A 32 26.32 -11.69 8.84
N THR A 33 25.70 -12.51 9.69
CA THR A 33 24.25 -12.75 9.63
C THR A 33 23.54 -11.91 10.70
N ARG A 34 22.22 -11.75 10.57
CA ARG A 34 21.46 -10.87 11.48
C ARG A 34 21.11 -11.54 12.80
N GLU A 35 21.16 -12.86 12.85
CA GLU A 35 20.71 -13.68 13.97
C GLU A 35 21.79 -13.87 15.03
N ASN A 36 23.06 -13.62 14.66
CA ASN A 36 24.20 -13.94 15.50
C ASN A 36 24.87 -12.65 16.00
N PRO A 37 24.84 -12.37 17.32
CA PRO A 37 25.56 -11.23 17.85
C PRO A 37 27.07 -11.42 17.72
N ALA A 38 27.79 -10.33 17.53
CA ALA A 38 29.26 -10.35 17.47
C ALA A 38 29.88 -9.57 18.62
N ASN A 39 30.99 -10.07 19.13
CA ASN A 39 31.83 -9.32 20.05
C ASN A 39 32.78 -8.41 19.27
N ILE A 40 32.53 -7.11 19.31
CA ILE A 40 33.40 -6.09 18.70
C ILE A 40 34.36 -5.59 19.77
N SER A 41 35.65 -5.53 19.48
CA SER A 41 36.69 -5.22 20.47
C SER A 41 37.79 -4.34 19.92
N TRP A 42 38.42 -3.56 20.77
CA TRP A 42 39.54 -2.67 20.46
C TRP A 42 40.59 -2.70 21.58
N THR A 43 41.78 -2.16 21.31
CA THR A 43 42.84 -2.07 22.31
C THR A 43 42.57 -0.93 23.30
N GLN A 44 43.00 -1.11 24.56
CA GLN A 44 43.07 -0.03 25.53
C GLN A 44 43.97 1.10 24.99
N ALA A 45 43.55 2.35 25.19
CA ALA A 45 44.34 3.51 24.82
C ALA A 45 45.50 3.73 25.78
N SER A 46 46.62 4.24 25.26
CA SER A 46 47.68 4.78 26.12
C SER A 46 47.20 6.06 26.82
N PRO A 47 47.53 6.29 28.10
CA PRO A 47 47.15 7.52 28.78
C PRO A 47 47.86 8.72 28.15
N THR A 48 47.09 9.64 27.57
CA THR A 48 47.61 10.90 26.99
C THR A 48 47.12 12.14 27.74
N SER A 49 46.50 11.96 28.90
CA SER A 49 45.98 13.03 29.75
C SER A 49 45.90 12.56 31.19
N ASN A 50 45.62 13.47 32.12
CA ASN A 50 45.21 13.12 33.49
C ASN A 50 43.72 12.77 33.61
N ARG A 51 43.02 12.58 32.49
CA ARG A 51 41.66 12.04 32.44
C ARG A 51 41.64 10.63 31.86
N GLU A 52 40.64 9.86 32.28
CA GLU A 52 40.34 8.58 31.65
C GLU A 52 39.95 8.80 30.18
N THR A 53 40.43 7.89 29.32
CA THR A 53 40.00 7.86 27.92
C THR A 53 38.67 7.14 27.82
N MET A 54 37.71 7.77 27.16
CA MET A 54 36.39 7.20 26.91
C MET A 54 36.27 6.79 25.44
N TYR A 55 35.55 5.70 25.21
CA TYR A 55 35.34 5.07 23.91
C TYR A 55 33.88 5.18 23.48
N GLN A 56 33.62 5.35 22.19
CA GLN A 56 32.30 5.16 21.60
C GLN A 56 32.44 4.32 20.34
N LEU A 57 31.71 3.21 20.27
CA LEU A 57 31.58 2.42 19.05
C LEU A 57 30.62 3.14 18.10
N GLU A 58 30.96 3.19 16.83
CA GLU A 58 30.15 3.78 15.78
C GLU A 58 30.09 2.84 14.57
N TYR A 59 28.98 2.89 13.84
CA TYR A 59 28.68 2.01 12.71
C TYR A 59 28.37 2.80 11.43
N SER A 60 28.85 2.32 10.30
CA SER A 60 28.55 2.85 8.98
C SER A 60 28.17 1.71 8.03
N TRP A 61 27.17 1.95 7.19
CA TRP A 61 26.67 0.99 6.19
C TRP A 61 26.98 1.42 4.75
N GLY A 62 28.05 2.21 4.57
CA GLY A 62 28.59 2.59 3.25
C GLY A 62 28.20 3.99 2.74
N ARG A 63 27.58 4.84 3.57
CA ARG A 63 27.16 6.20 3.18
C ARG A 63 28.00 7.35 3.76
N GLY A 64 29.16 7.04 4.34
CA GLY A 64 30.00 8.04 5.03
C GLY A 64 29.37 8.63 6.29
N LEU A 65 28.18 8.16 6.67
CA LEU A 65 27.52 8.45 7.94
C LEU A 65 27.95 7.44 8.99
N TRP A 66 28.09 7.90 10.23
CA TRP A 66 28.50 7.10 11.37
C TRP A 66 27.46 7.23 12.48
N LEU A 67 26.79 6.11 12.79
CA LEU A 67 25.80 6.02 13.84
C LEU A 67 26.49 5.67 15.16
N PRO A 68 26.32 6.47 16.23
CA PRO A 68 26.83 6.13 17.53
C PRO A 68 26.07 4.92 18.11
N ILE A 69 26.81 3.89 18.51
CA ILE A 69 26.26 2.70 19.16
C ILE A 69 26.39 2.85 20.67
N GLY A 70 25.40 3.51 21.27
CA GLY A 70 25.35 3.80 22.70
C GLY A 70 26.22 4.99 23.12
N GLY A 71 26.34 5.20 24.43
CA GLY A 71 27.11 6.29 25.01
C GLY A 71 28.62 6.03 25.07
N LEU A 72 29.35 7.02 25.57
CA LEU A 72 30.76 6.89 25.92
C LEU A 72 30.95 5.85 27.04
N THR A 73 31.95 4.98 26.92
CA THR A 73 32.27 3.90 27.87
C THR A 73 33.77 3.79 28.11
N ASN A 74 34.18 3.22 29.24
CA ASN A 74 35.57 2.82 29.51
C ASN A 74 35.87 1.37 29.08
N SER A 75 34.86 0.63 28.63
CA SER A 75 35.01 -0.75 28.15
C SER A 75 35.73 -0.80 26.80
N THR A 76 36.48 -1.87 26.54
CA THR A 76 37.19 -2.08 25.27
C THR A 76 36.52 -3.07 24.33
N SER A 77 35.29 -3.47 24.65
CA SER A 77 34.50 -4.38 23.85
C SER A 77 33.00 -4.13 24.01
N LYS A 78 32.24 -4.63 23.04
CA LYS A 78 30.78 -4.59 23.03
C LYS A 78 30.24 -5.77 22.25
N ILE A 79 29.34 -6.52 22.89
CA ILE A 79 28.49 -7.49 22.18
C ILE A 79 27.40 -6.70 21.47
N LEU A 80 27.28 -6.89 20.17
CA LEU A 80 26.36 -6.16 19.32
C LEU A 80 25.43 -7.11 18.57
N ASP A 81 24.14 -6.81 18.63
CA ASP A 81 23.10 -7.48 17.84
C ASP A 81 22.89 -6.73 16.51
N PHE A 82 23.18 -7.42 15.42
CA PHE A 82 23.07 -6.87 14.07
C PHE A 82 21.63 -6.78 13.55
N GLY A 83 20.65 -7.41 14.19
CA GLY A 83 19.24 -7.24 13.86
C GLY A 83 18.76 -5.79 13.98
N THR A 84 19.49 -4.96 14.74
CA THR A 84 19.17 -3.54 14.96
C THR A 84 19.91 -2.57 14.05
N LEU A 85 20.87 -3.06 13.26
CA LEU A 85 21.69 -2.22 12.39
C LEU A 85 21.14 -2.19 10.96
N PRO A 86 21.23 -1.02 10.28
CA PRO A 86 21.01 -0.95 8.85
C PRO A 86 21.88 -1.95 8.09
N GLY A 87 21.37 -2.58 7.05
CA GLY A 87 22.12 -3.44 6.14
C GLY A 87 23.09 -2.64 5.27
N SER A 88 24.09 -3.33 4.72
CA SER A 88 25.02 -2.75 3.74
C SER A 88 24.23 -2.16 2.57
N ALA A 89 24.36 -0.83 2.36
CA ALA A 89 23.38 -0.03 1.63
C ALA A 89 23.17 -0.40 0.15
N MET A 90 24.05 -1.21 -0.46
CA MET A 90 24.03 -1.59 -1.87
C MET A 90 25.05 -2.71 -2.11
N GLN A 91 24.91 -3.43 -3.21
CA GLN A 91 25.94 -4.35 -3.70
C GLN A 91 27.29 -3.61 -3.83
N GLY A 92 28.28 -3.98 -3.02
CA GLY A 92 29.61 -3.36 -2.99
C GLY A 92 29.80 -2.20 -2.01
N ALA A 93 28.80 -1.84 -1.20
CA ALA A 93 28.94 -0.87 -0.11
C ALA A 93 29.21 -1.61 1.21
N ASP A 94 30.49 -1.70 1.59
CA ASP A 94 30.87 -2.42 2.80
C ASP A 94 30.50 -1.67 4.08
N SER A 95 29.92 -2.40 5.02
CA SER A 95 29.73 -1.95 6.39
C SER A 95 31.06 -1.87 7.14
N LYS A 96 31.16 -0.94 8.08
CA LYS A 96 32.33 -0.77 8.94
C LYS A 96 31.95 -0.38 10.36
N PHE A 97 32.80 -0.79 11.30
CA PHE A 97 32.85 -0.21 12.63
C PHE A 97 34.00 0.78 12.73
N ARG A 98 33.83 1.80 13.57
CA ARG A 98 34.95 2.55 14.12
C ARG A 98 34.75 2.73 15.60
N VAL A 99 35.84 2.81 16.34
CA VAL A 99 35.81 3.30 17.71
C VAL A 99 36.42 4.69 17.76
N ARG A 100 35.69 5.61 18.39
CA ARG A 100 36.14 6.94 18.78
C ARG A 100 36.71 6.87 20.18
N ALA A 101 37.97 7.23 20.36
CA ALA A 101 38.59 7.40 21.68
C ALA A 101 38.79 8.90 21.97
N THR A 102 38.39 9.37 23.14
CA THR A 102 38.58 10.76 23.54
C THR A 102 39.00 10.89 24.99
N ASN A 103 39.90 11.83 25.28
CA ASN A 103 40.30 12.21 26.63
C ASN A 103 39.64 13.52 27.10
N GLY A 104 38.64 14.02 26.35
CA GLY A 104 37.96 15.30 26.60
C GLY A 104 38.65 16.52 25.97
N PHE A 105 39.84 16.36 25.40
CA PHE A 105 40.55 17.40 24.63
C PHE A 105 40.76 16.95 23.19
N ASP A 106 41.36 15.78 23.04
CA ASP A 106 41.73 15.19 21.78
C ASP A 106 40.85 13.97 21.49
N THR A 107 40.72 13.67 20.21
CA THR A 107 39.95 12.52 19.73
C THR A 107 40.74 11.78 18.67
N TYR A 108 40.67 10.45 18.72
CA TYR A 108 41.26 9.56 17.73
C TYR A 108 40.23 8.52 17.28
N TYR A 109 40.34 8.08 16.04
CA TYR A 109 39.46 7.07 15.45
C TYR A 109 40.26 5.88 14.95
N SER A 110 39.74 4.68 15.17
CA SER A 110 40.25 3.47 14.53
C SER A 110 39.09 2.72 13.89
N GLU A 111 39.24 2.37 12.61
CA GLU A 111 38.24 1.62 11.83
C GLU A 111 38.56 0.11 11.81
N SER A 112 37.50 -0.70 11.70
CA SER A 112 37.61 -2.11 11.38
C SER A 112 37.92 -2.34 9.90
N THR A 113 38.18 -3.59 9.54
CA THR A 113 37.98 -4.05 8.17
C THR A 113 36.51 -3.92 7.75
N SER A 114 36.29 -3.79 6.45
CA SER A 114 34.98 -3.87 5.81
C SER A 114 34.31 -5.24 6.02
N PHE A 115 32.98 -5.26 6.08
CA PHE A 115 32.18 -6.47 6.08
C PHE A 115 30.81 -6.27 5.41
N SER A 116 30.11 -7.34 5.09
CA SER A 116 28.74 -7.32 4.59
C SER A 116 27.74 -7.66 5.68
N LEU A 117 26.62 -6.93 5.70
CA LEU A 117 25.43 -7.25 6.49
C LEU A 117 24.22 -7.28 5.54
N PRO A 118 23.49 -8.40 5.42
CA PRO A 118 22.36 -8.54 4.49
C PRO A 118 21.27 -7.48 4.74
N ASN A 119 20.56 -7.01 3.71
CA ASN A 119 19.43 -6.09 3.87
C ASN A 119 18.23 -6.78 4.58
N GLN A 120 17.52 -6.07 5.46
CA GLN A 120 16.28 -6.53 6.12
C GLN A 120 15.12 -6.41 5.15
N ALA A 121 14.15 -7.31 5.29
CA ALA A 121 12.86 -7.09 4.66
C ALA A 121 12.20 -5.83 5.27
N PRO A 122 11.60 -4.97 4.44
CA PRO A 122 10.78 -3.88 4.93
C PRO A 122 9.56 -4.42 5.68
N LYS A 123 8.94 -3.58 6.51
CA LYS A 123 7.67 -3.88 7.16
C LYS A 123 6.53 -3.28 6.36
N LEU A 124 5.55 -4.10 6.00
CA LEU A 124 4.32 -3.68 5.33
C LEU A 124 3.15 -3.88 6.31
N LYS A 125 2.26 -2.89 6.38
CA LYS A 125 1.00 -2.99 7.12
C LYS A 125 -0.14 -2.60 6.19
N LEU A 126 -1.22 -3.38 6.22
CA LEU A 126 -2.44 -3.11 5.47
C LEU A 126 -3.54 -2.67 6.44
N GLU A 127 -4.06 -1.46 6.23
CA GLU A 127 -5.13 -0.87 7.03
C GLU A 127 -6.42 -0.88 6.21
N THR A 128 -7.49 -1.44 6.77
CA THR A 128 -8.77 -1.61 6.08
C THR A 128 -9.77 -0.54 6.50
N SER A 129 -10.63 -0.11 5.57
CA SER A 129 -11.71 0.85 5.81
C SER A 129 -12.97 0.53 5.01
N GLY A 130 -14.07 1.24 5.23
CA GLY A 130 -15.38 0.92 4.66
C GLY A 130 -15.98 -0.35 5.26
N ALA A 131 -16.70 -1.15 4.47
CA ALA A 131 -17.32 -2.39 4.95
C ALA A 131 -16.29 -3.37 5.55
N LEU A 132 -15.12 -3.48 4.93
CA LEU A 132 -14.01 -4.32 5.42
C LEU A 132 -13.43 -3.82 6.75
N GLY A 133 -13.28 -2.49 6.89
CA GLY A 133 -12.70 -1.88 8.11
C GLY A 133 -13.66 -1.82 9.30
N LEU A 134 -14.97 -1.72 9.03
CA LEU A 134 -15.97 -1.82 10.09
C LEU A 134 -15.99 -3.23 10.67
N GLN A 135 -16.00 -4.26 9.85
CA GLN A 135 -16.06 -5.64 10.34
C GLN A 135 -14.75 -6.15 10.96
N SER A 136 -13.59 -5.68 10.50
CA SER A 136 -12.30 -6.04 11.11
C SER A 136 -12.18 -5.59 12.56
N ARG A 137 -12.66 -4.38 12.90
CA ARG A 137 -12.71 -3.90 14.29
C ARG A 137 -13.64 -4.73 15.18
N TRP A 138 -14.72 -5.28 14.63
CA TRP A 138 -15.67 -6.08 15.41
C TRP A 138 -15.14 -7.50 15.67
N ALA A 139 -14.35 -8.04 14.74
CA ALA A 139 -13.61 -9.28 14.95
C ALA A 139 -12.53 -9.15 16.05
N GLU A 140 -11.83 -8.01 16.11
CA GLU A 140 -10.83 -7.74 17.17
C GLU A 140 -11.46 -7.55 18.56
N ILE A 141 -12.64 -6.92 18.65
CA ILE A 141 -13.34 -6.68 19.92
C ILE A 141 -14.10 -7.93 20.41
N GLY A 142 -14.53 -8.80 19.49
CA GLY A 142 -15.34 -9.99 19.79
C GLY A 142 -14.56 -11.27 20.12
N GLY A 143 -13.25 -11.32 19.87
CA GLY A 143 -12.40 -12.49 20.17
C GLY A 143 -12.77 -13.77 19.39
N THR A 144 -13.60 -13.66 18.36
CA THR A 144 -14.02 -14.78 17.52
C THR A 144 -13.26 -14.73 16.20
N ASN A 145 -12.70 -15.87 15.77
CA ASN A 145 -12.11 -16.10 14.43
C ASN A 145 -13.18 -16.04 13.32
N THR A 146 -14.14 -15.13 13.41
CA THR A 146 -15.20 -14.98 12.42
C THR A 146 -14.58 -14.36 11.17
N PRO A 147 -14.67 -15.02 10.02
CA PRO A 147 -14.14 -14.45 8.79
C PRO A 147 -14.86 -13.14 8.48
N ILE A 148 -14.09 -12.11 8.09
CA ILE A 148 -14.64 -10.80 7.74
C ILE A 148 -15.57 -10.97 6.53
N THR A 149 -16.81 -10.50 6.64
CA THR A 149 -17.81 -10.58 5.57
C THR A 149 -18.13 -9.20 5.01
N ILE A 150 -18.38 -9.12 3.71
CA ILE A 150 -18.77 -7.88 3.04
C ILE A 150 -19.98 -8.22 2.18
N THR A 151 -21.00 -7.38 2.24
CA THR A 151 -22.19 -7.55 1.44
C THR A 151 -21.90 -7.17 0.00
N GLN A 152 -22.34 -7.96 -0.97
CA GLN A 152 -22.16 -7.65 -2.39
C GLN A 152 -22.70 -6.24 -2.69
N GLY A 153 -21.90 -5.44 -3.40
CA GLY A 153 -22.20 -4.04 -3.71
C GLY A 153 -21.69 -3.03 -2.67
N GLU A 154 -21.29 -3.45 -1.47
CA GLU A 154 -20.64 -2.57 -0.51
C GLU A 154 -19.23 -2.19 -0.97
N SER A 155 -18.81 -0.97 -0.57
CA SER A 155 -17.48 -0.46 -0.87
C SER A 155 -16.54 -0.58 0.33
N PHE A 156 -15.27 -0.85 0.04
CA PHE A 156 -14.21 -0.93 1.03
C PHE A 156 -12.89 -0.43 0.44
N SER A 157 -11.93 -0.12 1.31
CA SER A 157 -10.58 0.21 0.88
C SER A 157 -9.50 -0.42 1.76
N ILE A 158 -8.33 -0.58 1.17
CA ILE A 158 -7.12 -1.13 1.78
C ILE A 158 -6.01 -0.11 1.54
N LYS A 159 -5.43 0.40 2.62
CA LYS A 159 -4.32 1.36 2.60
C LYS A 159 -3.04 0.67 3.07
N SER A 160 -1.97 0.80 2.30
CA SER A 160 -0.65 0.33 2.73
C SER A 160 0.09 1.36 3.56
N LYS A 161 0.93 0.86 4.48
CA LYS A 161 1.95 1.62 5.18
C LYS A 161 3.24 0.81 5.20
N VAL A 162 4.29 1.33 4.59
CA VAL A 162 5.61 0.71 4.56
C VAL A 162 6.57 1.43 5.50
N SER A 163 7.42 0.69 6.18
CA SER A 163 8.59 1.23 6.88
C SER A 163 9.79 0.32 6.70
N ASP A 164 10.97 0.92 6.61
CA ASP A 164 12.24 0.22 6.40
C ASP A 164 13.23 0.63 7.50
N ASP A 165 13.78 -0.36 8.19
CA ASP A 165 14.74 -0.15 9.29
C ASP A 165 16.18 0.02 8.77
N ASP A 166 16.46 -0.34 7.51
CA ASP A 166 17.76 -0.18 6.84
C ASP A 166 17.95 1.19 6.17
N TRP A 167 16.93 2.04 6.26
CA TRP A 167 16.93 3.40 5.70
C TRP A 167 17.28 3.41 4.21
N GLN A 168 16.84 2.37 3.50
CA GLN A 168 16.91 2.37 2.06
C GLN A 168 15.99 3.45 1.49
N PRO A 169 16.36 4.06 0.36
CA PRO A 169 15.44 4.86 -0.41
C PRO A 169 14.22 4.02 -0.72
N VAL A 170 13.06 4.64 -0.61
CA VAL A 170 11.82 3.93 -0.92
C VAL A 170 11.76 3.67 -2.42
N ASN A 171 11.41 2.44 -2.79
CA ASN A 171 11.26 2.04 -4.17
C ASN A 171 9.82 2.28 -4.63
N GLU A 172 9.58 3.39 -5.34
CA GLU A 172 8.25 3.76 -5.82
C GLU A 172 7.61 2.71 -6.73
N ASN A 173 8.43 1.94 -7.46
CA ASN A 173 8.00 0.86 -8.34
C ASN A 173 8.05 -0.52 -7.66
N GLY A 174 8.29 -0.56 -6.35
CA GLY A 174 8.46 -1.79 -5.59
C GLY A 174 7.15 -2.51 -5.25
N PHE A 175 6.00 -1.88 -5.51
CA PHE A 175 4.69 -2.43 -5.16
C PHE A 175 4.11 -3.29 -6.28
N SER A 176 3.52 -4.41 -5.85
CA SER A 176 2.58 -5.19 -6.65
C SER A 176 1.43 -5.67 -5.77
N SER A 177 0.23 -5.68 -6.33
CA SER A 177 -0.97 -6.09 -5.61
C SER A 177 -1.91 -6.86 -6.51
N VAL A 178 -2.53 -7.88 -5.92
CA VAL A 178 -3.47 -8.75 -6.60
C VAL A 178 -4.65 -9.04 -5.70
N LEU A 179 -5.83 -9.15 -6.31
CA LEU A 179 -7.02 -9.66 -5.66
C LEU A 179 -7.28 -11.05 -6.22
N LYS A 180 -7.29 -12.04 -5.34
CA LYS A 180 -7.58 -13.44 -5.67
C LYS A 180 -8.95 -13.83 -5.14
N ARG A 181 -9.69 -14.62 -5.91
CA ARG A 181 -10.92 -15.29 -5.49
C ARG A 181 -10.72 -16.79 -5.60
N ASN A 182 -10.92 -17.52 -4.51
CA ASN A 182 -10.70 -18.98 -4.46
C ASN A 182 -9.33 -19.42 -5.04
N GLY A 183 -8.30 -18.58 -4.91
CA GLY A 183 -6.95 -18.83 -5.43
C GLY A 183 -6.68 -18.29 -6.85
N GLU A 184 -7.70 -17.87 -7.60
CA GLU A 184 -7.54 -17.30 -8.94
C GLU A 184 -7.45 -15.77 -8.91
N THR A 185 -6.48 -15.18 -9.60
CA THR A 185 -6.36 -13.72 -9.71
C THR A 185 -7.51 -13.14 -10.52
N VAL A 186 -8.33 -12.31 -9.89
CA VAL A 186 -9.46 -11.59 -10.52
C VAL A 186 -9.14 -10.12 -10.78
N TRP A 187 -8.07 -9.58 -10.17
CA TRP A 187 -7.57 -8.23 -10.42
C TRP A 187 -6.10 -8.11 -10.00
N ALA A 188 -5.36 -7.21 -10.66
CA ALA A 188 -3.97 -6.88 -10.35
C ALA A 188 -3.70 -5.39 -10.63
N ASP A 189 -2.80 -4.77 -9.87
CA ASP A 189 -2.30 -3.43 -10.21
C ASP A 189 -1.36 -3.47 -11.42
N GLY A 190 -1.28 -2.35 -12.16
CA GLY A 190 -0.30 -2.21 -13.24
C GLY A 190 -0.68 -2.81 -14.61
N GLY A 191 -1.96 -3.07 -14.86
CA GLY A 191 -2.47 -3.21 -16.23
C GLY A 191 -2.10 -4.50 -16.95
N ASN A 192 -2.95 -5.52 -16.80
CA ASN A 192 -3.18 -6.43 -17.90
C ASN A 192 -4.41 -5.93 -18.68
N ASN A 193 -4.17 -4.94 -19.53
CA ASN A 193 -5.18 -4.21 -20.31
C ASN A 193 -5.92 -5.09 -21.34
N ASN A 194 -5.54 -6.37 -21.45
CA ASN A 194 -6.11 -7.32 -22.40
C ASN A 194 -7.48 -7.91 -21.98
N TRP A 195 -8.05 -7.48 -20.85
CA TRP A 195 -9.34 -7.99 -20.36
C TRP A 195 -10.52 -7.03 -20.49
N ARG A 196 -10.33 -5.81 -21.00
CA ARG A 196 -11.43 -4.83 -21.07
C ARG A 196 -12.13 -4.83 -22.42
N ALA A 197 -13.36 -5.34 -22.41
CA ALA A 197 -14.34 -5.13 -23.47
C ALA A 197 -14.62 -3.62 -23.68
N PRO A 198 -14.80 -3.15 -24.93
CA PRO A 198 -14.85 -1.73 -25.29
C PRO A 198 -16.03 -0.90 -24.73
N ASN A 199 -16.93 -1.46 -23.91
CA ASN A 199 -18.20 -0.84 -23.51
C ASN A 199 -18.42 -0.71 -21.99
N ARG A 200 -17.38 -0.46 -21.19
CA ARG A 200 -17.52 -0.33 -19.73
C ARG A 200 -17.63 1.12 -19.30
N VAL A 201 -18.73 1.49 -18.65
CA VAL A 201 -18.93 2.83 -18.06
C VAL A 201 -18.03 2.96 -16.83
N VAL A 202 -16.98 3.78 -16.94
CA VAL A 202 -16.02 4.08 -15.87
C VAL A 202 -16.34 5.47 -15.31
N SER A 203 -17.25 5.54 -14.35
CA SER A 203 -17.49 6.78 -13.60
C SER A 203 -17.55 6.47 -12.12
N TRP A 204 -16.38 6.26 -11.52
CA TRP A 204 -16.20 6.18 -10.07
C TRP A 204 -15.00 7.05 -9.68
N PRO A 205 -15.12 7.94 -8.68
CA PRO A 205 -13.98 8.64 -8.11
C PRO A 205 -13.23 7.67 -7.19
N GLY A 206 -12.18 7.04 -7.70
CA GLY A 206 -11.40 6.06 -6.95
C GLY A 206 -10.12 5.74 -7.71
N GLU A 207 -9.21 6.70 -7.77
CA GLU A 207 -7.85 6.42 -8.22
C GLU A 207 -7.18 5.50 -7.19
N SER A 208 -6.74 4.33 -7.63
CA SER A 208 -5.67 3.62 -6.95
C SER A 208 -4.41 4.45 -7.10
N SER A 209 -4.20 5.40 -6.18
CA SER A 209 -3.04 6.28 -6.19
C SER A 209 -2.02 5.82 -5.14
N CYS A 210 -0.84 5.41 -5.59
CA CYS A 210 0.33 5.38 -4.73
C CYS A 210 0.88 6.80 -4.67
N VAL A 211 0.83 7.43 -3.50
CA VAL A 211 1.34 8.80 -3.31
C VAL A 211 2.45 8.77 -2.27
N ALA A 212 3.60 9.34 -2.61
CA ALA A 212 4.68 9.60 -1.67
C ALA A 212 4.22 10.65 -0.65
N GLY A 213 4.02 10.24 0.61
CA GLY A 213 3.77 11.16 1.71
C GLY A 213 5.08 11.69 2.29
N THR A 214 5.16 13.00 2.53
CA THR A 214 6.24 13.60 3.32
C THR A 214 5.70 13.92 4.73
N GLU A 215 6.18 13.19 5.74
CA GLU A 215 6.02 13.60 7.15
C GLU A 215 7.25 14.44 7.55
N PRO A 216 7.07 15.57 8.26
CA PRO A 216 8.15 16.54 8.51
C PRO A 216 9.17 16.12 9.59
N THR A 217 9.08 14.92 10.16
CA THR A 217 10.02 14.43 11.17
C THR A 217 10.92 13.33 10.62
N LEU A 218 12.22 13.63 10.50
CA LEU A 218 13.35 12.69 10.32
C LEU A 218 13.01 11.39 9.56
N GLN A 219 13.00 11.49 8.23
CA GLN A 219 13.23 10.40 7.27
C GLN A 219 12.50 9.07 7.51
N ARG A 220 11.17 9.10 7.66
CA ARG A 220 10.31 7.97 7.24
C ARG A 220 9.60 8.38 5.96
N HIS A 221 10.12 7.97 4.81
CA HIS A 221 9.39 8.09 3.55
C HIS A 221 8.24 7.07 3.62
N LEU A 222 7.02 7.55 3.84
CA LEU A 222 5.82 6.72 3.84
C LEU A 222 5.24 6.76 2.42
N LEU A 223 5.44 5.70 1.64
CA LEU A 223 4.59 5.46 0.48
C LEU A 223 3.30 4.83 0.96
N ASN A 224 2.18 5.50 0.67
CA ASN A 224 0.85 5.01 0.95
C ASN A 224 0.17 4.73 -0.40
N CYS A 225 -0.16 3.47 -0.66
CA CYS A 225 -1.07 3.10 -1.74
C CYS A 225 -2.45 2.87 -1.14
N VAL A 226 -3.48 3.40 -1.79
CA VAL A 226 -4.87 3.17 -1.41
C VAL A 226 -5.56 2.43 -2.54
N PHE A 227 -6.12 1.27 -2.21
CA PHE A 227 -6.92 0.46 -3.12
C PHE A 227 -8.36 0.51 -2.66
N THR A 228 -9.27 0.88 -3.57
CA THR A 228 -10.71 0.91 -3.29
C THR A 228 -11.37 -0.16 -4.12
N PHE A 229 -12.40 -0.80 -3.58
CA PHE A 229 -13.26 -1.75 -4.28
C PHE A 229 -14.72 -1.46 -3.93
N PRO A 230 -15.67 -1.59 -4.88
CA PRO A 230 -15.45 -1.76 -6.32
C PRO A 230 -14.65 -0.60 -6.93
N ASN A 231 -14.07 -0.81 -8.10
CA ASN A 231 -13.22 0.17 -8.78
C ASN A 231 -13.47 0.21 -10.29
N GLN A 232 -12.63 0.98 -11.00
CA GLN A 232 -12.74 1.11 -12.44
C GLN A 232 -12.59 -0.20 -13.21
N ASP A 233 -12.01 -1.26 -12.62
CA ASP A 233 -11.76 -2.59 -13.19
C ASP A 233 -12.75 -3.65 -12.70
N ILE A 234 -13.36 -3.48 -11.53
CA ILE A 234 -14.35 -4.40 -10.94
C ILE A 234 -15.59 -3.60 -10.51
N LEU A 235 -16.72 -3.79 -11.18
CA LEU A 235 -17.98 -3.12 -10.83
C LEU A 235 -18.57 -3.70 -9.53
N PRO A 236 -19.43 -2.94 -8.82
CA PRO A 236 -20.06 -3.42 -7.59
C PRO A 236 -20.72 -4.81 -7.71
N GLY A 237 -21.34 -5.11 -8.86
CA GLY A 237 -21.99 -6.40 -9.11
C GLY A 237 -21.05 -7.54 -9.55
N GLU A 238 -19.82 -7.24 -9.96
CA GLU A 238 -18.85 -8.25 -10.41
C GLU A 238 -18.09 -8.90 -9.25
N MET A 239 -18.09 -8.26 -8.08
CA MET A 239 -17.67 -8.89 -6.82
C MET A 239 -18.73 -9.89 -6.36
N THR A 240 -18.68 -11.09 -6.94
CA THR A 240 -19.65 -12.16 -6.66
C THR A 240 -19.33 -12.91 -5.36
N PRO A 241 -20.32 -13.54 -4.69
CA PRO A 241 -20.10 -14.20 -3.41
C PRO A 241 -18.99 -15.24 -3.41
N GLY A 242 -18.19 -15.29 -2.35
CA GLY A 242 -17.08 -16.22 -2.20
C GLY A 242 -15.92 -15.66 -1.39
N ALA A 243 -14.86 -16.46 -1.25
CA ALA A 243 -13.66 -16.09 -0.51
C ALA A 243 -12.70 -15.30 -1.39
N TYR A 244 -12.23 -14.18 -0.84
CA TYR A 244 -11.29 -13.26 -1.45
C TYR A 244 -10.04 -13.10 -0.58
N VAL A 245 -8.90 -12.94 -1.24
CA VAL A 245 -7.62 -12.60 -0.64
C VAL A 245 -7.02 -11.45 -1.43
N PHE A 246 -6.85 -10.31 -0.78
CA PHE A 246 -6.01 -9.23 -1.29
C PHE A 246 -4.58 -9.51 -0.85
N GLU A 247 -3.64 -9.53 -1.77
CA GLU A 247 -2.23 -9.77 -1.52
C GLU A 247 -1.44 -8.58 -2.05
N MET A 248 -0.54 -8.06 -1.24
CA MET A 248 0.31 -6.93 -1.60
C MET A 248 1.75 -7.25 -1.24
N THR A 249 2.63 -7.09 -2.23
CA THR A 249 4.06 -7.25 -2.09
C THR A 249 4.74 -5.90 -2.24
N TYR A 250 5.75 -5.63 -1.43
CA TYR A 250 6.65 -4.50 -1.59
C TYR A 250 8.09 -4.98 -1.61
N VAL A 251 8.87 -4.50 -2.58
CA VAL A 251 10.30 -4.73 -2.73
C VAL A 251 11.04 -3.41 -2.55
N ASP A 252 11.94 -3.32 -1.57
CA ASP A 252 12.73 -2.11 -1.34
C ASP A 252 13.83 -1.92 -2.40
N ALA A 253 14.56 -0.81 -2.32
CA ALA A 253 15.66 -0.51 -3.24
C ALA A 253 16.89 -1.43 -3.05
N GLY A 254 16.99 -2.09 -1.90
CA GLY A 254 18.01 -3.11 -1.60
C GLY A 254 17.66 -4.50 -2.14
N GLY A 255 16.45 -4.67 -2.69
CA GLY A 255 15.94 -5.94 -3.22
C GLY A 255 15.30 -6.86 -2.17
N ALA A 256 15.22 -6.45 -0.90
CA ALA A 256 14.48 -7.22 0.10
C ALA A 256 12.98 -6.98 -0.07
N SER A 257 12.17 -7.99 0.27
CA SER A 257 10.74 -7.97 -0.01
C SER A 257 9.89 -8.44 1.15
N VAL A 258 8.65 -7.98 1.19
CA VAL A 258 7.63 -8.36 2.16
C VAL A 258 6.28 -8.50 1.44
N THR A 259 5.50 -9.51 1.84
CA THR A 259 4.16 -9.74 1.32
C THR A 259 3.18 -9.81 2.49
N GLU A 260 2.09 -9.05 2.39
CA GLU A 260 0.99 -9.04 3.35
C GLU A 260 -0.32 -9.35 2.66
N THR A 261 -1.26 -9.92 3.43
CA THR A 261 -2.56 -10.34 2.90
C THR A 261 -3.73 -9.88 3.76
N VAL A 262 -4.87 -9.66 3.12
CA VAL A 262 -6.16 -9.41 3.77
C VAL A 262 -7.19 -10.38 3.19
N SER A 263 -7.75 -11.23 4.04
CA SER A 263 -8.75 -12.24 3.66
C SER A 263 -10.14 -11.81 4.11
N PHE A 264 -11.11 -11.94 3.20
CA PHE A 264 -12.52 -11.60 3.46
C PHE A 264 -13.45 -12.41 2.56
N ASN A 265 -14.74 -12.44 2.89
CA ASN A 265 -15.77 -13.10 2.10
C ASN A 265 -16.77 -12.07 1.56
N ILE A 266 -17.09 -12.14 0.28
CA ILE A 266 -18.28 -11.47 -0.24
C ILE A 266 -19.49 -12.38 -0.01
N ILE A 267 -20.57 -11.83 0.52
CA ILE A 267 -21.86 -12.51 0.70
C ILE A 267 -22.94 -11.77 -0.09
N ASP A 268 -23.90 -12.51 -0.64
CA ASP A 268 -25.11 -11.93 -1.21
C ASP A 268 -26.19 -11.96 -0.11
N PRO A 269 -26.64 -10.80 0.40
CA PRO A 269 -27.62 -10.73 1.49
C PRO A 269 -29.01 -11.21 1.04
N GLY A 270 -29.23 -11.34 -0.27
CA GLY A 270 -30.44 -11.88 -0.83
C GLY A 270 -30.15 -12.32 -2.24
N HIS A 271 -29.90 -13.62 -2.42
CA HIS A 271 -30.17 -14.28 -3.68
C HIS A 271 -31.44 -13.65 -4.24
N ILE A 272 -31.38 -13.05 -5.42
CA ILE A 272 -32.61 -12.78 -6.16
C ILE A 272 -33.21 -14.16 -6.37
N THR A 273 -34.12 -14.54 -5.47
CA THR A 273 -34.76 -15.84 -5.55
C THR A 273 -35.45 -15.88 -6.89
N LYS A 274 -35.55 -17.06 -7.50
CA LYS A 274 -36.26 -17.21 -8.78
C LYS A 274 -37.62 -16.50 -8.76
N GLY A 275 -38.30 -16.50 -7.61
CA GLY A 275 -39.54 -15.75 -7.36
C GLY A 275 -39.44 -14.23 -7.51
N VAL A 276 -38.41 -13.58 -6.95
CA VAL A 276 -38.20 -12.13 -7.09
C VAL A 276 -37.77 -11.77 -8.52
N LEU A 277 -36.97 -12.62 -9.17
CA LEU A 277 -36.56 -12.41 -10.56
C LEU A 277 -37.73 -12.60 -11.53
N ASP A 278 -38.62 -13.55 -11.24
CA ASP A 278 -39.87 -13.79 -11.96
C ASP A 278 -40.92 -12.70 -11.65
N GLU A 279 -40.92 -12.13 -10.44
CA GLU A 279 -41.71 -10.95 -10.09
C GLU A 279 -41.20 -9.70 -10.83
N TYR A 280 -39.88 -9.47 -10.86
CA TYR A 280 -39.29 -8.38 -11.64
C TYR A 280 -39.59 -8.54 -13.14
N ARG A 281 -39.46 -9.76 -13.70
CA ARG A 281 -39.84 -10.06 -15.09
C ARG A 281 -41.32 -9.85 -15.33
N ARG A 282 -42.20 -10.27 -14.41
CA ARG A 282 -43.65 -10.01 -14.52
C ARG A 282 -43.95 -8.52 -14.47
N ASN A 283 -43.30 -7.77 -13.59
CA ASN A 283 -43.49 -6.33 -13.45
C ASN A 283 -42.87 -5.53 -14.60
N LEU A 284 -41.86 -6.08 -15.30
CA LEU A 284 -41.33 -5.57 -16.57
C LEU A 284 -42.22 -5.92 -17.78
N VAL A 285 -43.01 -6.98 -17.69
CA VAL A 285 -43.98 -7.40 -18.72
C VAL A 285 -45.32 -6.65 -18.58
N THR A 286 -45.59 -6.03 -17.44
CA THR A 286 -46.80 -5.19 -17.25
C THR A 286 -46.54 -3.75 -17.69
N THR A 287 -46.48 -3.53 -19.00
CA THR A 287 -47.16 -2.35 -19.56
C THR A 287 -48.53 -2.83 -20.00
N ASP A 288 -49.53 -2.30 -19.30
CA ASP A 288 -50.93 -2.66 -19.35
C ASP A 288 -51.52 -2.33 -20.74
N SER A 289 -51.49 -3.29 -21.66
CA SER A 289 -52.40 -3.34 -22.79
C SER A 289 -52.36 -4.74 -23.38
N ASP A 290 -53.44 -5.51 -23.19
CA ASP A 290 -53.72 -6.80 -23.82
C ASP A 290 -54.04 -6.60 -25.33
N VAL A 291 -53.19 -5.82 -25.99
CA VAL A 291 -53.32 -5.42 -27.39
C VAL A 291 -52.12 -6.03 -28.12
N ASP A 292 -52.38 -7.16 -28.77
CA ASP A 292 -51.45 -7.79 -29.70
C ASP A 292 -51.37 -6.91 -30.96
N LEU A 293 -50.57 -5.84 -30.87
CA LEU A 293 -50.21 -5.01 -32.01
C LEU A 293 -48.96 -5.59 -32.66
N SER A 294 -49.05 -5.84 -33.95
CA SER A 294 -47.85 -6.05 -34.76
C SER A 294 -46.96 -4.80 -34.75
N MET A 295 -45.66 -4.97 -35.00
CA MET A 295 -44.70 -3.85 -35.08
C MET A 295 -45.12 -2.79 -36.11
N ASP A 296 -45.79 -3.22 -37.17
CA ASP A 296 -46.31 -2.36 -38.23
C ASP A 296 -47.53 -1.53 -37.75
N GLU A 297 -48.42 -2.13 -36.94
CA GLU A 297 -49.52 -1.41 -36.29
C GLU A 297 -49.03 -0.41 -35.24
N LEU A 298 -48.03 -0.78 -34.42
CA LEU A 298 -47.38 0.13 -33.47
C LEU A 298 -46.82 1.37 -34.18
N ARG A 299 -46.14 1.17 -35.32
CA ARG A 299 -45.56 2.26 -36.09
C ARG A 299 -46.61 3.22 -36.64
N TYR A 300 -47.74 2.69 -37.08
CA TYR A 300 -48.87 3.50 -37.53
C TYR A 300 -49.47 4.35 -36.38
N TYR A 301 -49.74 3.75 -35.22
CA TYR A 301 -50.36 4.49 -34.09
C TYR A 301 -49.43 5.54 -33.48
N VAL A 302 -48.12 5.27 -33.43
CA VAL A 302 -47.14 6.26 -32.99
C VAL A 302 -47.13 7.49 -33.91
N GLU A 303 -47.18 7.31 -35.23
CA GLU A 303 -47.25 8.44 -36.17
C GLU A 303 -48.59 9.20 -36.09
N LEU A 304 -49.69 8.48 -35.85
CA LEU A 304 -51.00 9.09 -35.60
C LEU A 304 -50.98 10.02 -34.38
N GLU A 305 -50.41 9.58 -33.26
CA GLU A 305 -50.26 10.42 -32.07
C GLU A 305 -49.32 11.61 -32.29
N ARG A 306 -48.21 11.40 -33.01
CA ARG A 306 -47.26 12.47 -33.33
C ARG A 306 -47.92 13.57 -34.18
N ALA A 307 -48.75 13.18 -35.15
CA ALA A 307 -49.52 14.12 -35.94
C ALA A 307 -50.61 14.82 -35.10
N ALA A 308 -51.32 14.10 -34.25
CA ALA A 308 -52.32 14.68 -33.33
C ALA A 308 -51.72 15.69 -32.35
N ARG A 309 -50.47 15.48 -31.91
CA ARG A 309 -49.70 16.43 -31.09
C ARG A 309 -49.12 17.60 -31.88
N GLY A 310 -49.15 17.55 -33.21
CA GLY A 310 -48.60 18.58 -34.08
C GLY A 310 -47.07 18.61 -34.12
N ASP A 311 -46.41 17.45 -33.96
CA ASP A 311 -44.96 17.35 -34.05
C ASP A 311 -44.48 17.79 -35.44
N LYS A 312 -43.44 18.62 -35.51
CA LYS A 312 -42.98 19.25 -36.77
C LYS A 312 -42.50 18.25 -37.84
N ASP A 313 -42.14 17.05 -37.42
CA ASP A 313 -41.68 15.96 -38.28
C ASP A 313 -42.66 14.78 -38.30
N ALA A 314 -43.92 15.02 -37.91
CA ALA A 314 -44.98 14.04 -38.07
C ALA A 314 -45.40 13.92 -39.53
N LEU A 315 -45.85 12.74 -39.92
CA LEU A 315 -46.44 12.51 -41.22
C LEU A 315 -47.73 13.33 -41.39
N SER A 316 -47.97 13.82 -42.60
CA SER A 316 -49.23 14.47 -42.95
C SER A 316 -50.39 13.46 -42.96
N ASP A 317 -51.62 13.93 -42.81
CA ASP A 317 -52.83 13.07 -42.84
C ASP A 317 -52.86 12.15 -44.08
N ALA A 318 -52.43 12.67 -45.24
CA ALA A 318 -52.35 11.92 -46.49
C ALA A 318 -51.25 10.84 -46.51
N GLU A 319 -50.19 11.01 -45.71
CA GLU A 319 -49.11 10.01 -45.54
C GLU A 319 -49.49 8.96 -44.50
N ILE A 320 -50.22 9.36 -43.46
CA ILE A 320 -50.79 8.46 -42.45
C ILE A 320 -51.83 7.53 -43.08
N ASP A 321 -52.71 8.06 -43.93
CA ASP A 321 -53.68 7.24 -44.68
C ASP A 321 -52.99 6.20 -45.58
N LYS A 322 -51.85 6.57 -46.19
CA LYS A 322 -51.04 5.63 -46.99
C LYS A 322 -50.35 4.58 -46.13
N LEU A 323 -49.86 4.92 -44.92
CA LEU A 323 -49.32 3.92 -43.99
C LEU A 323 -50.41 2.93 -43.57
N ARG A 324 -51.62 3.42 -43.25
CA ARG A 324 -52.75 2.56 -42.89
C ARG A 324 -53.05 1.53 -43.96
N GLU A 325 -53.12 2.00 -45.22
CA GLU A 325 -53.39 1.15 -46.38
C GLU A 325 -52.22 0.19 -46.67
N PHE A 326 -50.98 0.67 -46.57
CA PHE A 326 -49.78 -0.13 -46.79
C PHE A 326 -49.66 -1.30 -45.81
N TYR A 327 -50.00 -1.08 -44.54
CA TYR A 327 -49.94 -2.09 -43.49
C TYR A 327 -51.24 -2.89 -43.33
N GLY A 328 -52.28 -2.60 -44.12
CA GLY A 328 -53.55 -3.33 -44.10
C GLY A 328 -54.34 -3.17 -42.79
N ILE A 329 -54.19 -2.05 -42.10
CA ILE A 329 -54.80 -1.79 -40.79
C ILE A 329 -56.27 -1.38 -40.99
N SER A 330 -57.21 -2.07 -40.33
CA SER A 330 -58.65 -1.80 -40.44
C SER A 330 -59.04 -0.47 -39.80
N ASN A 331 -59.94 0.30 -40.45
CA ASN A 331 -60.54 1.52 -39.91
C ASN A 331 -61.26 1.33 -38.57
N SER A 332 -61.74 0.11 -38.27
CA SER A 332 -62.45 -0.18 -37.02
C SER A 332 -61.52 -0.24 -35.80
N ARG A 333 -60.24 -0.58 -36.00
CA ARG A 333 -59.30 -0.94 -34.93
C ARG A 333 -58.71 0.28 -34.20
N ALA A 334 -58.60 1.42 -34.89
CA ALA A 334 -58.19 2.68 -34.26
C ALA A 334 -59.22 3.17 -33.22
N SER A 335 -60.51 2.97 -33.52
CA SER A 335 -61.62 3.33 -32.64
C SER A 335 -61.68 2.46 -31.37
N GLU A 336 -61.18 1.21 -31.43
CA GLU A 336 -61.14 0.26 -30.32
C GLU A 336 -60.05 0.59 -29.29
N LEU A 337 -59.03 1.36 -29.69
CA LEU A 337 -57.87 1.66 -28.87
C LEU A 337 -57.94 3.03 -28.15
N ASN A 338 -59.02 3.80 -28.34
CA ASN A 338 -59.19 5.15 -27.77
C ASN A 338 -58.00 6.09 -28.01
N ILE A 339 -57.34 5.98 -29.17
CA ILE A 339 -56.24 6.86 -29.59
C ILE A 339 -56.81 8.05 -30.37
#